data_AF-A0A0R1QPD9-F1
#
_entry.id   AF-A0A0R1QPD9-F1
#
_cell.length_a   1.000
_cell.length_b   1.000
_cell.length_c   1.000
_cell.angle_alpha   90.00
_cell.angle_beta   90.00
_cell.angle_gamma   90.00
#
_symmetry.space_group_name_H-M   'P 1'
#
loop_
_entity.id
_entity.type
_entity.pdbx_description
1 polymer ?
#
loop_
_entity_poly.entity_id
_entity_poly.type
_entity_poly.pdbx_seq_one_letter_code
_entity_poly.pdbx_strand_id
1 'polypeptide(L)'
;MDERGTAVPNEVKVWNWGAFMFNIFWGIGNKTYLPLLCLIPLFNVVWIFVVGFKGNSWAWQNGNYKDVETFKAVQATWNRAGLVQFIIAAASVVLYFMFFATIISAFLSNY
;
A
#
# COMPACT_ATOMS: atom_id res chain seq x y z
N MET A 1 9.27 -0.35 -15.02
CA MET A 1 9.10 1.11 -15.12
C MET A 1 9.69 1.77 -13.90
N ASP A 2 10.76 2.50 -14.16
CA ASP A 2 11.48 3.32 -13.20
C ASP A 2 11.19 4.78 -13.60
N GLU A 3 11.01 5.67 -12.64
CA GLU A 3 10.51 7.03 -12.92
C GLU A 3 11.62 7.96 -13.42
N ARG A 4 12.87 7.76 -13.00
CA ARG A 4 14.00 8.61 -13.40
C ARG A 4 15.24 7.86 -13.91
N GLY A 5 15.16 6.53 -14.04
CA GLY A 5 16.28 5.71 -14.54
C GLY A 5 17.54 5.73 -13.67
N THR A 6 17.49 6.32 -12.46
CA THR A 6 18.61 6.33 -11.52
C THR A 6 18.76 4.96 -10.86
N ALA A 7 20.01 4.58 -10.56
CA ALA A 7 20.32 3.30 -9.95
C ALA A 7 19.59 3.16 -8.60
N VAL A 8 18.84 2.05 -8.45
CA VAL A 8 18.12 1.71 -7.23
C VAL A 8 18.88 0.59 -6.51
N PRO A 9 19.41 0.84 -5.29
CA PRO A 9 20.03 -0.18 -4.46
C PRO A 9 19.08 -1.36 -4.22
N ASN A 10 19.61 -2.58 -4.11
CA ASN A 10 18.76 -3.77 -3.96
C ASN A 10 18.01 -3.77 -2.62
N GLU A 11 18.58 -3.16 -1.60
CA GLU A 11 18.02 -3.00 -0.26
C GLU A 11 16.78 -2.10 -0.22
N VAL A 12 16.57 -1.28 -1.26
CA VAL A 12 15.40 -0.42 -1.44
C VAL A 12 14.24 -1.19 -2.09
N LYS A 13 14.54 -2.24 -2.87
CA LYS A 13 13.55 -3.02 -3.65
C LYS A 13 12.80 -4.02 -2.78
N VAL A 14 12.21 -3.55 -1.70
CA VAL A 14 11.42 -4.34 -0.75
C VAL A 14 9.98 -3.84 -0.72
N TRP A 15 9.07 -4.74 -0.32
CA TRP A 15 7.65 -4.43 -0.16
C TRP A 15 7.42 -3.25 0.80
N ASN A 16 6.47 -2.38 0.43
CA ASN A 16 6.03 -1.27 1.25
C ASN A 16 4.53 -1.33 1.53
N TRP A 17 4.17 -1.67 2.77
CA TRP A 17 2.80 -1.66 3.28
C TRP A 17 2.15 -0.28 3.26
N GLY A 18 2.92 0.78 3.49
CA GLY A 18 2.43 2.14 3.39
C GLY A 18 2.05 2.50 1.96
N ALA A 19 2.90 2.14 0.99
CA ALA A 19 2.61 2.32 -0.43
C ALA A 19 1.41 1.49 -0.87
N PHE A 20 1.27 0.26 -0.37
CA PHE A 20 0.11 -0.58 -0.66
C PHE A 20 -1.21 -0.01 -0.09
N MET A 21 -1.25 0.25 1.22
CA MET A 21 -2.48 0.67 1.91
C MET A 21 -2.85 2.14 1.68
N PHE A 22 -1.86 3.01 1.56
CA PHE A 22 -2.05 4.46 1.43
C PHE A 22 -1.58 4.99 0.08
N ASN A 23 -1.58 4.16 -0.97
CA ASN A 23 -1.05 4.43 -2.31
C ASN A 23 -1.05 5.91 -2.75
N ILE A 24 -2.20 6.58 -2.82
CA ILE A 24 -2.29 7.99 -3.24
C ILE A 24 -1.54 8.93 -2.28
N PHE A 25 -1.86 8.91 -0.98
CA PHE A 25 -1.25 9.80 0.01
C PHE A 25 0.24 9.53 0.20
N TRP A 26 0.60 8.24 0.24
CA TRP A 26 1.98 7.79 0.27
C TRP A 26 2.74 8.28 -0.96
N GLY A 27 2.15 8.18 -2.16
CA GLY A 27 2.75 8.65 -3.41
C GLY A 27 3.02 10.15 -3.40
N ILE A 28 2.03 10.96 -3.01
CA ILE A 28 2.17 12.42 -2.85
C ILE A 28 3.29 12.75 -1.86
N GLY A 29 3.30 12.11 -0.69
CA GLY A 29 4.32 12.33 0.34
C GLY A 29 5.74 11.95 -0.10
N ASN A 30 5.86 10.99 -1.03
CA ASN A 30 7.13 10.50 -1.56
C ASN A 30 7.46 11.05 -2.96
N LYS A 31 6.69 12.02 -3.46
CA LYS A 31 6.90 12.68 -4.76
C LYS A 31 6.93 11.69 -5.95
N THR A 32 6.16 10.61 -5.87
CA THR A 32 5.92 9.64 -6.94
C THR A 32 4.44 9.64 -7.27
N TYR A 33 4.11 9.81 -8.54
CA TYR A 33 2.72 10.05 -8.98
C TYR A 33 2.11 8.86 -9.73
N LEU A 34 2.87 7.81 -10.03
CA LEU A 34 2.32 6.54 -10.51
C LEU A 34 1.26 5.93 -9.59
N PRO A 35 1.31 6.08 -8.25
CA PRO A 35 0.22 5.64 -7.38
C PRO A 35 -1.13 6.30 -7.63
N LEU A 36 -1.20 7.46 -8.31
CA LEU A 36 -2.47 8.10 -8.67
C LEU A 36 -3.32 7.24 -9.64
N LEU A 37 -2.70 6.30 -10.37
CA LEU A 37 -3.44 5.36 -11.22
C LEU A 37 -4.33 4.40 -10.40
N CYS A 38 -4.17 4.32 -9.07
CA CYS A 38 -5.13 3.66 -8.19
C CYS A 38 -6.53 4.31 -8.17
N LEU A 39 -6.69 5.50 -8.77
CA LEU A 39 -8.00 6.14 -8.97
C LEU A 39 -8.80 5.51 -10.13
N ILE A 40 -8.15 4.71 -10.99
CA ILE A 40 -8.82 4.04 -12.11
C ILE A 40 -9.54 2.79 -11.59
N PRO A 41 -10.89 2.71 -11.67
CA PRO A 41 -11.64 1.57 -11.17
C PRO A 41 -11.22 0.26 -11.85
N LEU A 42 -11.28 -0.85 -11.11
CA LEU A 42 -10.88 -2.21 -11.51
C LEU A 42 -9.37 -2.39 -11.76
N PHE A 43 -8.73 -1.45 -12.48
CA PHE A 43 -7.27 -1.43 -12.66
C PHE A 43 -6.53 -1.29 -11.33
N ASN A 44 -7.09 -0.50 -10.42
CA ASN A 44 -6.55 -0.28 -9.09
C ASN A 44 -6.33 -1.57 -8.29
N VAL A 45 -7.14 -2.61 -8.50
CA VAL A 45 -7.02 -3.91 -7.80
C VAL A 45 -5.66 -4.55 -8.05
N VAL A 46 -5.14 -4.47 -9.27
CA VAL A 46 -3.80 -4.98 -9.60
C VAL A 46 -2.74 -3.93 -9.27
N TRP A 47 -3.03 -2.66 -9.56
CA TRP A 47 -2.07 -1.58 -9.42
C TRP A 47 -1.60 -1.36 -7.98
N ILE A 48 -2.45 -1.54 -6.96
CA ILE A 48 -2.03 -1.43 -5.56
C ILE A 48 -0.87 -2.37 -5.21
N PHE A 49 -0.82 -3.58 -5.79
CA PHE A 49 0.28 -4.50 -5.58
C PHE A 49 1.55 -4.01 -6.27
N VAL A 50 1.44 -3.49 -7.49
CA VAL A 50 2.57 -2.88 -8.20
C VAL A 50 3.13 -1.72 -7.38
N VAL A 51 2.27 -0.87 -6.80
CA VAL A 51 2.68 0.22 -5.90
C VAL A 51 3.36 -0.34 -4.65
N GLY A 52 2.85 -1.41 -4.04
CA GLY A 52 3.49 -2.05 -2.89
C GLY A 52 4.88 -2.62 -3.19
N PHE A 53 5.10 -3.22 -4.37
CA PHE A 53 6.40 -3.77 -4.77
C PHE A 53 7.39 -2.72 -5.26
N LYS A 54 6.93 -1.75 -6.07
CA LYS A 54 7.78 -0.80 -6.78
C LYS A 54 7.86 0.57 -6.12
N GLY A 55 6.93 0.90 -5.23
CA GLY A 55 6.81 2.22 -4.61
C GLY A 55 8.14 2.71 -4.05
N ASN A 56 8.82 1.90 -3.23
CA ASN A 56 10.12 2.27 -2.66
C ASN A 56 11.16 2.66 -3.71
N SER A 57 11.19 1.96 -4.85
CA SER A 57 12.10 2.31 -5.95
C SER A 57 11.76 3.69 -6.51
N TRP A 58 10.48 3.98 -6.75
CA TRP A 58 10.05 5.29 -7.24
C TRP A 58 10.31 6.41 -6.23
N ALA A 59 10.04 6.18 -4.94
CA ALA A 59 10.34 7.14 -3.88
C ALA A 59 11.84 7.44 -3.77
N TRP A 60 12.69 6.41 -3.90
CA TRP A 60 14.13 6.57 -3.92
C TRP A 60 14.60 7.43 -5.09
N GLN A 61 14.07 7.18 -6.29
CA GLN A 61 14.46 7.91 -7.50
C GLN A 61 14.01 9.38 -7.48
N ASN A 62 12.92 9.72 -6.78
CA ASN A 62 12.41 11.09 -6.71
C ASN A 62 12.88 11.89 -5.49
N GLY A 63 13.36 11.21 -4.44
CA GLY A 63 13.82 11.84 -3.22
C GLY A 63 15.28 12.28 -3.25
N ASN A 64 15.63 13.19 -2.36
CA ASN A 64 17.00 13.70 -2.19
C ASN A 64 17.67 13.00 -1.00
N TYR A 65 17.74 11.67 -1.03
CA TYR A 65 18.35 10.86 0.02
C TYR A 65 19.86 10.77 -0.17
N LYS A 66 20.63 10.94 0.90
CA LYS A 66 22.10 10.83 0.87
C LYS A 66 22.58 9.38 0.92
N ASP A 67 21.78 8.51 1.55
CA ASP A 67 22.10 7.12 1.83
C ASP A 67 20.81 6.29 2.02
N VAL A 68 20.98 4.96 1.99
CA VAL A 68 19.88 4.00 2.11
C VAL A 68 19.29 3.96 3.52
N GLU A 69 20.06 4.27 4.56
CA GLU A 69 19.62 4.23 5.95
C GLU A 69 18.59 5.33 6.24
N THR A 70 18.90 6.57 5.82
CA THR A 70 18.01 7.72 5.90
C THR A 70 16.70 7.45 5.14
N PHE A 71 16.77 6.83 3.95
CA PHE A 71 15.58 6.43 3.20
C PHE A 71 14.75 5.41 3.97
N LYS A 72 15.38 4.36 4.48
CA LYS A 72 14.71 3.30 5.24
C LYS A 72 14.05 3.84 6.51
N ALA A 73 14.66 4.82 7.18
CA ALA A 73 14.06 5.46 8.35
C ALA A 73 12.73 6.16 8.01
N VAL A 74 12.68 6.89 6.89
CA VAL A 74 11.43 7.52 6.40
C VAL A 74 10.40 6.45 6.03
N GLN A 75 10.82 5.42 5.27
CA GLN A 75 9.90 4.37 4.85
C GLN A 75 9.43 3.48 6.00
N ALA A 76 10.21 3.30 7.07
CA ALA A 76 9.81 2.51 8.22
C ALA A 76 8.54 3.05 8.89
N THR A 77 8.39 4.38 8.95
CA THR A 77 7.18 5.03 9.48
C THR A 77 5.97 4.70 8.63
N TRP A 78 6.09 4.84 7.30
CA TRP A 78 5.05 4.47 6.35
C TRP A 78 4.71 2.98 6.39
N ASN A 79 5.73 2.12 6.47
CA ASN A 79 5.57 0.68 6.51
C ASN A 79 4.81 0.24 7.76
N ARG A 80 5.14 0.78 8.93
CA ARG A 80 4.45 0.48 10.17
C ARG A 80 3.00 0.92 10.12
N ALA A 81 2.74 2.15 9.68
CA ALA A 81 1.37 2.67 9.55
C ALA A 81 0.55 1.81 8.58
N GLY A 82 1.12 1.47 7.42
CA GLY A 82 0.46 0.65 6.42
C GLY A 82 0.16 -0.76 6.91
N LEU A 83 1.10 -1.40 7.61
CA LEU A 83 0.90 -2.74 8.14
C LEU A 83 -0.22 -2.78 9.19
N VAL A 84 -0.24 -1.81 10.11
CA VAL A 84 -1.32 -1.68 11.10
C VAL A 84 -2.66 -1.49 10.40
N GLN A 85 -2.74 -0.61 9.40
CA GLN A 85 -3.96 -0.39 8.63
C GLN A 85 -4.41 -1.64 7.87
N PHE A 86 -3.48 -2.41 7.31
CA PHE A 86 -3.79 -3.67 6.64
C PHE A 86 -4.44 -4.68 7.59
N ILE A 87 -3.88 -4.84 8.78
CA ILE A 87 -4.43 -5.75 9.81
C ILE A 87 -5.83 -5.31 10.24
N ILE A 88 -6.03 -4.01 10.48
CA ILE A 88 -7.34 -3.45 10.84
C ILE A 88 -8.36 -3.68 9.72
N ALA A 89 -7.97 -3.44 8.46
CA ALA A 89 -8.85 -3.63 7.31
C ALA A 89 -9.22 -5.11 7.14
N ALA A 90 -8.25 -6.02 7.24
CA ALA A 90 -8.49 -7.46 7.16
C ALA A 90 -9.43 -7.95 8.27
N ALA A 91 -9.19 -7.52 9.52
CA ALA A 91 -10.07 -7.85 10.64
C ALA A 91 -11.49 -7.32 10.44
N SER A 92 -11.63 -6.07 9.98
CA SER A 92 -12.93 -5.45 9.68
C SER A 92 -13.71 -6.22 8.61
N VAL A 93 -13.03 -6.69 7.56
CA VAL A 93 -13.64 -7.50 6.50
C VAL A 93 -14.15 -8.84 7.04
N VAL A 94 -13.35 -9.53 7.85
CA VAL A 94 -13.75 -10.80 8.48
C VAL A 94 -14.96 -10.59 9.38
N LEU A 95 -14.94 -9.58 10.25
CA LEU A 95 -16.05 -9.26 11.13
C LEU A 95 -17.32 -8.89 10.36
N TYR A 96 -17.18 -8.14 9.26
CA TYR A 96 -18.31 -7.81 8.39
C TYR A 96 -18.96 -9.06 7.79
N PHE A 97 -18.16 -9.99 7.25
CA PHE A 97 -18.69 -11.25 6.70
C PHE A 97 -19.34 -12.12 7.77
N MET A 98 -18.73 -12.24 8.96
CA MET A 98 -19.31 -12.96 10.07
C MET A 98 -20.67 -12.36 10.48
N PHE A 99 -20.72 -11.04 10.66
CA PHE A 99 -21.95 -10.35 10.99
C PHE A 99 -23.03 -10.58 9.92
N PHE A 100 -22.70 -10.40 8.65
CA PHE A 100 -23.63 -10.61 7.56
C PHE A 100 -24.14 -12.06 7.48
N ALA A 101 -23.27 -13.05 7.69
CA ALA A 101 -23.66 -14.45 7.76
C ALA A 101 -24.63 -14.73 8.91
N THR A 102 -24.41 -14.14 10.10
CA THR A 102 -25.32 -14.31 11.24
C THR A 102 -26.71 -13.73 10.95
N ILE A 103 -26.77 -12.56 10.29
CA ILE A 103 -28.03 -11.94 9.88
C ILE A 103 -28.78 -12.82 8.88
N ILE A 104 -28.10 -13.32 7.84
CA ILE A 104 -28.71 -14.24 6.87
C ILE A 104 -29.24 -15.49 7.56
N SER A 105 -28.44 -16.11 8.43
CA SER A 105 -28.85 -17.32 9.16
C SER A 105 -30.10 -17.06 10.01
N ALA A 106 -30.18 -15.90 10.67
CA ALA A 106 -31.34 -15.53 11.47
C ALA A 106 -32.59 -15.33 10.60
N PHE A 107 -32.48 -14.73 9.41
CA PHE A 107 -33.62 -14.64 8.48
C PHE A 107 -34.06 -16.02 7.99
N LEU A 108 -33.12 -16.89 7.62
CA LEU A 108 -33.43 -18.24 7.13
C LEU A 108 -34.06 -19.15 8.19
N SER A 109 -33.73 -18.98 9.47
CA SER A 109 -34.32 -19.78 10.55
C SER A 109 -35.77 -19.42 10.89
N ASN A 110 -36.29 -18.31 10.35
CA ASN A 110 -37.66 -17.84 10.58
C ASN A 110 -38.63 -18.21 9.43
N TYR A 111 -38.15 -18.95 8.42
CA TYR A 111 -38.95 -19.55 7.34
C TYR A 111 -38.92 -21.07 7.46
#